data_AF-A0A2S7AUS2-F1
#
_entry.id   AF-A0A2S7AUS2-F1
#
_cell.length_a   1.000
_cell.length_b   1.000
_cell.length_c   1.000
_cell.angle_alpha   90.00
_cell.angle_beta   90.00
_cell.angle_gamma   90.00
#
_symmetry.space_group_name_H-M   'P 1'
#
loop_
_entity.id
_entity.type
_entity.pdbx_description
1 polymer ?
#
loop_
_entity_poly.entity_id
_entity_poly.type
_entity_poly.pdbx_seq_one_letter_code
_entity_poly.pdbx_strand_id
1 'polypeptide(L)'
;MAKKITAYIKLQVKAGQANPAPPVGPALGQRGLNIMEFCKAFNAATSKLEPGLPTPVVITAYSDRTFTFITKSTPASVLLKKAAGVTSGSKRPNTDKVGKVTRKQLEEIAKVKEADLTAAELEAAVRTIAGSARSMGLTVEG
;
A
#
# COMPACT_ATOMS: atom_id res chain seq x y z
N MET A 1 -6.07 -28.90 4.11
CA MET A 1 -7.20 -28.94 3.15
C MET A 1 -7.60 -27.51 2.83
N ALA A 2 -7.50 -27.09 1.57
CA ALA A 2 -7.70 -25.70 1.18
C ALA A 2 -9.20 -25.36 1.16
N LYS A 3 -9.63 -24.44 2.03
CA LYS A 3 -11.00 -23.90 2.03
C LYS A 3 -11.32 -23.33 0.64
N LYS A 4 -12.51 -23.62 0.09
CA LYS A 4 -12.94 -23.08 -1.20
C LYS A 4 -13.01 -21.56 -1.14
N ILE A 5 -12.22 -20.91 -2.00
CA ILE A 5 -12.17 -19.45 -2.13
C ILE A 5 -13.36 -19.03 -2.99
N THR A 6 -14.18 -18.14 -2.45
CA THR A 6 -15.36 -17.60 -3.13
C THR A 6 -15.00 -16.39 -3.99
N ALA A 7 -14.14 -15.50 -3.48
CA ALA A 7 -13.69 -14.31 -4.19
C ALA A 7 -12.43 -13.70 -3.54
N TYR A 8 -11.67 -12.96 -4.36
CA TYR A 8 -10.62 -12.05 -3.90
C TYR A 8 -11.14 -10.62 -3.96
N ILE A 9 -11.04 -9.89 -2.85
CA ILE A 9 -11.42 -8.48 -2.74
C ILE A 9 -10.14 -7.68 -2.53
N LYS A 10 -9.86 -6.74 -3.44
CA LYS A 10 -8.72 -5.83 -3.31
C LYS A 10 -9.24 -4.47 -2.89
N LEU A 11 -8.88 -4.03 -1.70
CA LEU A 11 -9.29 -2.74 -1.15
C LEU A 11 -8.07 -1.91 -0.77
N GLN A 12 -8.24 -0.59 -0.74
CA GLN A 12 -7.22 0.34 -0.28
C GLN A 12 -7.79 1.10 0.92
N VAL A 13 -7.18 0.91 2.08
CA VAL A 13 -7.68 1.42 3.37
C VAL A 13 -6.59 2.25 4.03
N LYS A 14 -6.93 3.38 4.63
CA LYS A 14 -5.96 4.20 5.37
C LYS A 14 -5.51 3.45 6.63
N ALA A 15 -4.20 3.27 6.79
CA ALA A 15 -3.59 2.65 7.97
C ALA A 15 -4.05 3.35 9.25
N GLY A 16 -4.43 2.57 10.27
CA GLY A 16 -4.92 3.07 11.57
C GLY A 16 -6.27 3.79 11.55
N GLN A 17 -6.91 3.94 10.38
CA GLN A 17 -8.23 4.58 10.22
C GLN A 17 -9.16 3.72 9.35
N ALA A 18 -9.21 2.40 9.61
CA ALA A 18 -10.23 1.57 8.99
C ALA A 18 -11.61 1.92 9.55
N ASN A 19 -12.37 2.70 8.79
CA ASN A 19 -13.76 3.02 9.08
C ASN A 19 -14.68 2.23 8.15
N PRO A 20 -15.90 1.86 8.59
CA PRO A 20 -16.91 1.16 7.78
C PRO A 20 -17.52 2.04 6.66
N ALA A 21 -16.84 3.13 6.29
CA ALA A 21 -17.27 4.12 5.31
C ALA A 21 -17.37 3.54 3.88
N PRO A 22 -17.97 4.27 2.92
CA PRO A 22 -18.36 3.78 1.59
C PRO A 22 -17.33 3.03 0.74
N PRO A 23 -15.99 3.18 0.87
CA PRO A 23 -15.08 2.30 0.13
C PRO A 23 -14.99 0.88 0.71
N VAL A 24 -15.17 0.68 2.02
CA VAL A 24 -14.94 -0.61 2.70
C VAL A 24 -16.25 -1.31 3.02
N GLY A 25 -17.25 -0.55 3.51
CA GLY A 25 -18.55 -1.07 3.94
C GLY A 25 -19.32 -1.81 2.84
N PRO A 26 -19.58 -1.19 1.66
CA PRO A 26 -20.27 -1.84 0.55
C PRO A 26 -19.53 -3.05 -0.02
N ALA A 27 -18.19 -2.96 -0.16
CA ALA A 27 -17.39 -4.03 -0.76
C ALA A 27 -17.35 -5.31 0.09
N LEU A 28 -17.29 -5.16 1.42
CA LEU A 28 -17.33 -6.28 2.37
C LEU A 28 -18.76 -6.74 2.70
N GLY A 29 -19.68 -5.78 2.83
CA GLY A 29 -21.08 -6.04 3.14
C GLY A 29 -21.81 -6.81 2.04
N GLN A 30 -21.54 -6.53 0.77
CA GLN A 30 -22.08 -7.30 -0.36
C GLN A 30 -21.69 -8.79 -0.34
N ARG A 31 -20.63 -9.16 0.38
CA ARG A 31 -20.14 -10.54 0.50
C ARG A 31 -20.48 -11.18 1.84
N GLY A 32 -21.23 -10.49 2.70
CA GLY A 32 -21.65 -11.01 4.01
C GLY A 32 -20.49 -11.17 5.00
N LEU A 33 -19.41 -10.42 4.83
CA LEU A 33 -18.23 -10.45 5.72
C LEU A 33 -18.39 -9.46 6.88
N ASN A 34 -17.81 -9.79 8.03
CA ASN A 34 -17.92 -8.97 9.24
C ASN A 34 -17.01 -7.72 9.16
N ILE A 35 -17.61 -6.57 8.84
CA ILE A 35 -16.91 -5.30 8.61
C ILE A 35 -16.18 -4.82 9.88
N MET A 36 -16.80 -4.96 11.05
CA MET A 36 -16.21 -4.50 12.32
C MET A 36 -14.99 -5.30 12.72
N GLU A 37 -15.04 -6.62 12.50
CA GLU A 37 -13.93 -7.52 12.79
C GLU A 37 -12.75 -7.27 11.85
N PHE A 38 -13.04 -7.04 10.57
CA PHE A 38 -12.03 -6.60 9.61
C PHE A 38 -11.39 -5.27 10.02
N CYS A 39 -12.18 -4.25 10.38
CA CYS A 39 -11.62 -2.96 10.80
C CYS A 39 -10.71 -3.08 12.04
N LYS A 40 -11.10 -3.89 13.03
CA LYS A 40 -10.26 -4.13 14.23
C LYS A 40 -8.96 -4.86 13.89
N ALA A 41 -9.06 -5.96 13.14
CA ALA A 41 -7.90 -6.75 12.76
C ALA A 41 -6.95 -5.96 11.83
N PHE A 42 -7.49 -5.17 10.92
CA PHE A 42 -6.73 -4.29 10.06
C PHE A 42 -6.04 -3.17 10.86
N ASN A 43 -6.73 -2.52 11.80
CA ASN A 43 -6.12 -1.49 12.65
C ASN A 43 -5.00 -2.08 13.54
N ALA A 44 -5.17 -3.29 14.06
CA ALA A 44 -4.11 -3.98 14.80
C ALA A 44 -2.90 -4.33 13.92
N ALA A 45 -3.12 -4.85 12.71
CA ALA A 45 -2.05 -5.14 11.76
C ALA A 45 -1.35 -3.88 11.25
N THR A 46 -2.09 -2.78 11.06
CA THR A 46 -1.58 -1.50 10.59
C THR A 46 -1.13 -0.55 11.68
N SER A 47 -1.25 -0.90 12.97
CA SER A 47 -0.73 -0.09 14.08
C SER A 47 0.78 0.09 14.04
N LYS A 48 1.50 -0.79 13.34
CA LYS A 48 2.95 -0.68 13.12
C LYS A 48 3.32 0.22 11.94
N LEU A 49 2.35 0.55 11.08
CA LEU A 49 2.55 1.40 9.89
C LEU A 49 2.11 2.83 10.21
N GLU A 50 2.72 3.82 9.57
CA GLU A 50 2.35 5.21 9.82
C GLU A 50 0.86 5.46 9.55
N PRO A 51 0.13 6.04 10.52
CA PRO A 51 -1.30 6.29 10.41
C PRO A 51 -1.58 7.26 9.26
N GLY A 52 -2.59 6.94 8.44
CA GLY A 52 -3.05 7.76 7.33
C GLY A 52 -2.47 7.40 5.95
N LEU A 53 -1.46 6.53 5.87
CA LEU A 53 -1.01 6.01 4.58
C LEU A 53 -2.03 5.01 4.01
N PRO A 54 -2.44 5.09 2.75
CA PRO A 54 -3.35 4.11 2.18
C PRO A 54 -2.60 2.80 1.91
N THR A 55 -3.01 1.77 2.64
CA THR A 55 -2.43 0.43 2.63
C THR A 55 -3.34 -0.50 1.82
N PRO A 56 -2.84 -1.13 0.75
CA PRO A 56 -3.61 -2.10 -0.01
C PRO A 56 -3.75 -3.40 0.78
N VAL A 57 -4.97 -3.92 0.81
CA VAL A 57 -5.33 -5.17 1.48
C VAL A 57 -6.01 -6.10 0.50
N VAL A 58 -5.57 -7.36 0.51
CA VAL A 58 -6.21 -8.42 -0.27
C VAL A 58 -6.97 -9.30 0.70
N ILE A 59 -8.28 -9.34 0.56
CA ILE A 59 -9.18 -10.12 1.40
C ILE A 59 -9.65 -11.30 0.59
N THR A 60 -9.39 -12.49 1.10
CA THR A 60 -9.85 -13.75 0.53
C THR A 60 -11.09 -14.17 1.30
N ALA A 61 -12.23 -14.18 0.61
CA ALA A 61 -13.50 -14.62 1.17
C ALA A 61 -13.66 -16.13 0.93
N TYR A 62 -13.99 -16.89 1.98
CA TYR A 62 -14.27 -18.32 1.89
C TYR A 62 -15.78 -18.59 1.91
N SER A 63 -16.18 -19.79 1.50
CA SER A 63 -17.60 -20.18 1.40
C SER A 63 -18.30 -20.34 2.77
N ASP A 64 -17.53 -20.48 3.84
CA ASP A 64 -17.99 -20.59 5.24
C ASP A 64 -18.20 -19.22 5.91
N ARG A 65 -18.24 -18.13 5.12
CA ARG A 65 -18.29 -16.73 5.59
C ARG A 65 -17.08 -16.30 6.41
N THR A 66 -16.01 -17.10 6.44
CA THR A 66 -14.72 -16.66 7.00
C THR A 66 -13.94 -15.86 5.96
N PHE A 67 -13.07 -14.97 6.43
CA PHE A 67 -12.17 -14.22 5.58
C PHE A 67 -10.75 -14.31 6.12
N THR A 68 -9.78 -14.37 5.22
CA THR A 68 -8.37 -14.08 5.53
C THR A 68 -7.99 -12.81 4.80
N PHE A 69 -7.24 -11.93 5.46
CA PHE A 69 -6.74 -10.73 4.82
C PHE A 69 -5.22 -10.70 4.90
N ILE A 70 -4.61 -10.25 3.81
CA ILE A 70 -3.18 -10.01 3.72
C ILE A 70 -3.02 -8.52 3.49
N THR A 71 -2.46 -7.84 4.49
CA THR A 71 -2.02 -6.44 4.35
C THR A 71 -0.69 -6.44 3.62
N LYS A 72 -0.62 -5.71 2.50
CA LYS A 72 0.65 -5.43 1.83
C LYS A 72 1.22 -4.12 2.37
N SER A 73 2.52 -3.91 2.21
CA SER A 73 3.14 -2.60 2.49
C SER A 73 2.49 -1.47 1.70
N THR A 74 2.69 -0.27 2.23
CA THR A 74 2.27 0.96 1.60
C THR A 74 2.88 1.12 0.19
N PRO A 75 2.12 1.67 -0.76
CA PRO A 75 2.62 1.87 -2.12
C PRO A 75 3.84 2.78 -2.09
N ALA A 76 4.85 2.44 -2.89
CA ALA A 76 6.07 3.26 -2.98
C ALA A 76 5.72 4.69 -3.41
N SER A 77 4.69 4.84 -4.25
CA SER A 77 4.14 6.12 -4.69
C SER A 77 3.73 7.05 -3.54
N VAL A 78 3.23 6.52 -2.42
CA VAL A 78 2.80 7.35 -1.29
C VAL A 78 4.00 7.76 -0.45
N LEU A 79 4.91 6.82 -0.18
CA LEU A 79 6.15 7.09 0.56
C LEU A 79 7.03 8.11 -0.18
N LEU A 80 7.13 7.98 -1.50
CA LEU A 80 7.84 8.91 -2.36
C LEU A 80 7.19 10.29 -2.41
N LYS A 81 5.85 10.36 -2.43
CA LYS A 81 5.12 11.63 -2.32
C LYS A 81 5.41 12.34 -0.99
N LYS A 82 5.45 11.58 0.12
CA LYS A 82 5.80 12.09 1.44
C LYS A 82 7.25 12.58 1.49
N ALA A 83 8.19 11.78 0.98
CA ALA A 83 9.62 12.13 0.93
C ALA A 83 9.90 13.36 0.06
N ALA A 84 9.15 13.53 -1.04
CA ALA A 84 9.25 14.67 -1.94
C ALA A 84 8.39 15.88 -1.51
N GLY A 85 7.57 15.75 -0.45
CA GLY A 85 6.69 16.82 0.03
C GLY A 85 5.53 17.19 -0.90
N VAL A 86 5.18 16.33 -1.88
CA VAL A 86 4.14 16.60 -2.88
C VAL A 86 2.87 15.80 -2.65
N THR A 87 1.72 16.45 -2.78
CA THR A 87 0.40 15.83 -2.62
C THR A 87 -0.07 15.11 -3.89
N SER A 88 0.30 15.61 -5.07
CA SER A 88 -0.06 15.04 -6.38
C SER A 88 1.19 14.71 -7.20
N GLY A 89 1.12 13.60 -7.95
CA GLY A 89 2.18 13.26 -8.89
C GLY A 89 2.10 14.14 -10.14
N SER A 90 3.16 14.16 -10.93
CA SER A 90 3.17 14.92 -12.19
C SER A 90 2.12 14.41 -13.17
N LYS A 91 1.39 15.33 -13.81
CA LYS A 91 0.51 15.03 -14.94
C LYS A 91 1.30 14.61 -16.19
N ARG A 92 2.58 14.98 -16.26
CA ARG A 92 3.52 14.62 -17.34
C ARG A 92 4.86 14.19 -16.73
N PRO A 93 5.00 12.94 -16.27
CA PRO A 93 6.16 12.45 -15.50
C PRO A 93 7.53 12.70 -16.16
N ASN A 94 7.57 12.72 -17.49
CA ASN A 94 8.81 12.88 -18.25
C ASN A 94 9.16 14.35 -18.54
N THR A 95 8.19 15.27 -18.46
CA THR A 95 8.36 16.68 -18.83
C THR A 95 8.32 17.59 -17.60
N ASP A 96 7.32 17.42 -16.74
CA ASP A 96 7.11 18.24 -15.56
C ASP A 96 7.60 17.51 -14.32
N LYS A 97 8.73 17.94 -13.76
CA LYS A 97 9.28 17.37 -12.52
C LYS A 97 8.65 18.06 -11.32
N VAL A 98 7.96 17.29 -10.49
CA VAL A 98 7.18 17.82 -9.34
C VAL A 98 7.92 17.73 -8.02
N GLY A 99 9.13 17.18 -7.99
CA GLY A 99 9.93 17.10 -6.78
C GLY A 99 11.23 16.34 -7.00
N LYS A 100 12.08 16.36 -5.97
CA LYS A 100 13.36 15.66 -5.94
C LYS A 100 13.38 14.67 -4.79
N VAL A 101 13.99 13.51 -5.00
CA VAL A 101 14.26 12.52 -3.96
C VAL A 101 15.72 12.11 -4.01
N THR A 102 16.34 11.95 -2.85
CA THR A 102 17.75 11.55 -2.74
C THR A 102 17.90 10.05 -2.60
N ARG A 103 19.06 9.50 -2.97
CA ARG A 103 19.36 8.07 -2.81
C ARG A 103 19.20 7.57 -1.37
N LYS A 104 19.55 8.39 -0.37
CA LYS A 104 19.35 8.07 1.06
C LYS A 104 17.88 7.85 1.41
N GLN A 105 16.99 8.72 0.93
CA GLN A 105 15.54 8.55 1.12
C GLN A 105 15.01 7.30 0.42
N LEU A 106 15.56 6.97 -0.75
CA LEU A 106 15.19 5.73 -1.46
C LEU A 106 15.62 4.48 -0.69
N GLU A 107 16.79 4.50 -0.05
CA GLU A 107 17.28 3.41 0.80
C GLU A 107 16.43 3.22 2.07
N GLU A 108 16.03 4.31 2.72
CA GLU A 108 15.11 4.24 3.87
C GLU A 108 13.75 3.66 3.46
N ILE A 109 13.19 4.12 2.34
CA ILE A 109 11.94 3.60 1.79
C ILE A 109 12.10 2.12 1.37
N ALA A 110 13.27 1.73 0.83
CA ALA A 110 13.59 0.36 0.46
C ALA A 110 13.58 -0.58 1.66
N LYS A 111 14.23 -0.18 2.77
CA LYS A 111 14.26 -0.95 4.02
C LYS A 111 12.89 -1.11 4.65
N VAL A 112 12.10 -0.04 4.68
CA VAL A 112 10.72 -0.09 5.21
C VAL A 112 9.85 -1.03 4.37
N LYS A 113 10.11 -1.11 3.06
CA LYS A 113 9.34 -1.93 2.12
C LYS A 113 9.97 -3.30 1.84
N GLU A 114 11.08 -3.63 2.49
CA GLU A 114 11.89 -4.82 2.18
C GLU A 114 11.10 -6.11 2.30
N ALA A 115 10.22 -6.21 3.31
CA ALA A 115 9.37 -7.38 3.53
C ALA A 115 8.35 -7.68 2.40
N ASP A 116 8.04 -6.69 1.54
CA ASP A 116 7.10 -6.84 0.42
C ASP A 116 7.78 -6.67 -0.95
N LEU A 117 9.06 -6.33 -0.97
CA LEU A 117 9.83 -6.20 -2.20
C LEU A 117 10.31 -7.58 -2.63
N THR A 118 10.09 -7.92 -3.90
CA THR A 118 10.66 -9.12 -4.53
C THR A 118 12.13 -8.93 -4.90
N ALA A 119 12.79 -7.90 -4.36
CA ALA A 119 14.17 -7.57 -4.69
C ALA A 119 15.11 -8.55 -3.98
N ALA A 120 16.04 -9.15 -4.74
CA ALA A 120 17.04 -10.05 -4.18
C ALA A 120 18.09 -9.32 -3.32
N GLU A 121 18.32 -8.03 -3.58
CA GLU A 121 19.28 -7.18 -2.87
C GLU A 121 18.73 -5.76 -2.65
N LEU A 122 19.28 -5.08 -1.64
CA LEU A 122 18.96 -3.68 -1.32
C LEU A 122 19.16 -2.72 -2.52
N GLU A 123 20.19 -2.93 -3.33
CA GLU A 123 20.43 -2.16 -4.57
C GLU A 123 19.26 -2.32 -5.58
N ALA A 124 18.75 -3.53 -5.75
CA ALA A 124 17.62 -3.81 -6.63
C ALA A 124 16.31 -3.21 -6.08
N ALA A 125 16.14 -3.21 -4.76
CA ALA A 125 15.03 -2.53 -4.08
C ALA A 125 15.07 -1.01 -4.34
N VAL A 126 16.24 -0.39 -4.17
CA VAL A 126 16.45 1.04 -4.43
C VAL A 126 16.16 1.37 -5.90
N ARG A 127 16.64 0.55 -6.85
CA ARG A 127 16.34 0.73 -8.28
C ARG A 127 14.85 0.65 -8.61
N THR A 128 14.14 -0.28 -7.97
CA THR A 128 12.68 -0.44 -8.14
C THR A 128 11.92 0.80 -7.67
N ILE A 129 12.34 1.37 -6.53
CA ILE A 129 11.74 2.58 -5.98
C ILE A 129 12.14 3.80 -6.81
N ALA A 130 13.38 3.88 -7.31
CA ALA A 130 13.83 4.93 -8.22
C ALA A 130 13.01 4.93 -9.53
N GLY A 131 12.72 3.75 -10.09
CA GLY A 131 11.83 3.61 -11.25
C GLY A 131 10.42 4.12 -10.96
N SER A 132 9.89 3.79 -9.78
CA SER A 132 8.59 4.29 -9.31
C SER A 132 8.59 5.82 -9.15
N ALA A 133 9.68 6.41 -8.65
CA ALA A 133 9.84 7.85 -8.51
C ALA A 133 9.84 8.56 -9.88
N ARG A 134 10.59 8.02 -10.85
CA ARG A 134 10.62 8.53 -12.23
C ARG A 134 9.25 8.50 -12.88
N SER A 135 8.49 7.41 -12.70
CA SER A 135 7.13 7.27 -13.25
C SER A 135 6.13 8.27 -12.66
N MET A 136 6.44 8.91 -11.53
CA MET A 136 5.61 9.96 -10.93
C MET A 136 6.09 11.38 -11.26
N GLY A 137 7.19 11.51 -12.01
CA GLY A 137 7.82 12.79 -12.29
C GLY A 137 8.65 13.33 -11.13
N LEU A 138 9.18 12.47 -10.26
CA LEU A 138 10.21 12.86 -9.31
C LEU A 138 11.59 12.69 -9.96
N THR A 139 12.46 13.68 -9.75
CA THR A 139 13.86 13.59 -10.12
C THR A 139 14.60 12.86 -9.00
N VAL A 140 15.23 11.74 -9.36
CA VAL A 140 16.11 11.02 -8.45
C VAL A 140 17.49 11.65 -8.58
N GLU A 141 17.98 12.29 -7.52
CA GLU A 141 19.34 12.82 -7.46
C GLU A 141 20.20 11.83 -6.64
N GLY A 142 21.15 11.18 -7.33
CA GLY A 142 22.09 10.21 -6.74
C GLY A 142 22.57 9.15 -7.71
#